data_AF-A0A5U6NKE0-F1
#
_entry.id   AF-A0A5U6NKE0-F1
#
_cell.length_a   1.000
_cell.length_b   1.000
_cell.length_c   1.000
_cell.angle_alpha   90.00
_cell.angle_beta   90.00
_cell.angle_gamma   90.00
#
_symmetry.space_group_name_H-M   'P 1'
#
loop_
_entity.id
_entity.type
_entity.pdbx_description
1 polymer ?
#
loop_
_entity_poly.entity_id
_entity_poly.type
_entity_poly.pdbx_seq_one_letter_code
_entity_poly.pdbx_strand_id
1 'polypeptide(L)'
;MAIKPFNYQQDFSSIDFRQQPELYQVGRGEQGVLLVEPYKSEILPFWRYKDETSAMKSAEQIYQLFEAYRQQDDFVGMDMARKFIQMGYTRARRYANYKGGKKYAEDGSLNTRGNDPIKAAAATVFKGWWDKIRQDEDYLKRKRQHQARWG
;
A
#
# COMPACT_ATOMS: atom_id res chain seq x y z
N MET A 1 -6.75 -18.49 -15.58
CA MET A 1 -7.07 -17.18 -16.22
C MET A 1 -5.84 -16.29 -16.09
N ALA A 2 -5.43 -15.62 -17.17
CA ALA A 2 -4.31 -14.70 -17.14
C ALA A 2 -4.75 -13.41 -16.43
N ILE A 3 -4.05 -13.02 -15.35
CA ILE A 3 -4.35 -11.81 -14.59
C ILE A 3 -3.96 -10.60 -15.44
N LYS A 4 -4.91 -9.70 -15.73
CA LYS A 4 -4.65 -8.43 -16.41
C LYS A 4 -3.63 -7.60 -15.63
N PRO A 5 -2.62 -7.03 -16.32
CA PRO A 5 -1.67 -6.13 -15.69
C PRO A 5 -2.37 -4.83 -15.24
N PHE A 6 -1.75 -4.12 -14.29
CA PHE A 6 -2.22 -2.79 -13.88
C PHE A 6 -2.13 -1.81 -15.05
N ASN A 7 -3.25 -1.18 -15.43
CA ASN A 7 -3.30 -0.30 -16.59
C ASN A 7 -3.00 1.17 -16.19
N TYR A 8 -1.78 1.62 -16.45
CA TYR A 8 -1.38 3.02 -16.21
C TYR A 8 -1.95 4.03 -17.22
N GLN A 9 -2.61 3.58 -18.29
CA GLN A 9 -3.14 4.46 -19.34
C GLN A 9 -4.55 4.97 -19.02
N GLN A 10 -5.18 4.51 -17.94
CA GLN A 10 -6.48 5.03 -17.50
C GLN A 10 -6.36 6.49 -17.05
N ASP A 11 -7.43 7.25 -17.25
CA ASP A 11 -7.54 8.60 -16.70
C ASP A 11 -7.94 8.54 -15.22
N PHE A 12 -6.96 8.32 -14.35
CA PHE A 12 -7.16 8.27 -12.89
C PHE A 12 -7.70 9.58 -12.29
N SER A 13 -7.68 10.68 -13.03
CA SER A 13 -8.18 11.97 -12.53
C SER A 13 -9.70 12.11 -12.61
N SER A 14 -10.36 11.32 -13.46
CA SER A 14 -11.81 11.37 -13.69
C SER A 14 -12.57 10.13 -13.18
N ILE A 15 -11.86 9.07 -12.79
CA ILE A 15 -12.45 7.80 -12.34
C ILE A 15 -12.58 7.77 -10.81
N ASP A 16 -13.81 7.59 -10.33
CA ASP A 16 -14.09 7.10 -8.98
C ASP A 16 -14.12 5.57 -8.98
N PHE A 17 -13.10 4.93 -8.39
CA PHE A 17 -12.98 3.46 -8.35
C PHE A 17 -13.86 2.80 -7.29
N ARG A 18 -14.50 3.58 -6.40
CA ARG A 18 -15.56 3.07 -5.53
C ARG A 18 -16.85 2.87 -6.33
N GLN A 19 -17.15 3.80 -7.23
CA GLN A 19 -18.32 3.71 -8.11
C GLN A 19 -18.09 2.77 -9.30
N GLN A 20 -16.85 2.67 -9.77
CA GLN A 20 -16.46 1.84 -10.92
C GLN A 20 -15.36 0.81 -10.54
N PRO A 21 -15.64 -0.13 -9.61
CA PRO A 21 -14.64 -1.09 -9.14
C PRO A 21 -14.13 -2.04 -10.24
N GLU A 22 -14.92 -2.28 -11.29
CA GLU A 22 -14.53 -3.09 -12.45
C GLU A 22 -13.35 -2.51 -13.23
N LEU A 23 -13.14 -1.20 -13.14
CA LEU A 23 -12.02 -0.52 -13.77
C LEU A 23 -10.71 -0.72 -13.00
N TYR A 24 -10.76 -1.23 -11.77
CA TYR A 24 -9.58 -1.49 -10.96
C TYR A 24 -8.92 -2.84 -11.31
N GLN A 25 -7.64 -2.82 -11.70
CA GLN A 25 -6.83 -4.04 -11.81
C GLN A 25 -5.96 -4.23 -10.56
N VAL A 26 -5.89 -5.46 -10.05
CA VAL A 26 -5.07 -5.77 -8.88
C VAL A 26 -3.58 -5.80 -9.25
N GLY A 27 -2.89 -4.67 -9.05
CA GLY A 27 -1.47 -4.53 -9.37
C GLY A 27 -0.52 -5.25 -8.39
N ARG A 28 0.70 -5.52 -8.85
CA ARG A 28 1.77 -6.14 -8.03
C ARG A 28 2.29 -5.16 -6.98
N GLY A 29 2.57 -5.65 -5.77
CA GLY A 29 3.05 -4.81 -4.67
C GLY A 29 2.18 -3.56 -4.47
N GLU A 30 2.79 -2.39 -4.62
CA GLU A 30 2.22 -1.04 -4.41
C GLU A 30 1.72 -0.35 -5.68
N GLN A 31 1.69 -1.05 -6.83
CA GLN A 31 1.16 -0.45 -8.07
C GLN A 31 -0.25 0.13 -7.86
N GLY A 32 -0.45 1.36 -8.31
CA GLY A 32 -1.72 2.10 -8.20
C GLY A 32 -1.97 2.83 -6.88
N VAL A 33 -1.17 2.61 -5.83
CA VAL A 33 -1.51 3.05 -4.46
C VAL A 33 -1.68 4.56 -4.30
N LEU A 34 -1.00 5.37 -5.13
CA LEU A 34 -1.11 6.83 -5.15
C LEU A 34 -1.91 7.37 -6.35
N LEU A 35 -2.71 6.53 -7.01
CA LEU A 35 -3.48 6.90 -8.21
C LEU A 35 -4.98 6.62 -8.03
N VAL A 36 -5.36 5.58 -7.30
CA VAL A 36 -6.74 5.10 -7.22
C VAL A 36 -7.54 5.94 -6.23
N GLU A 37 -8.44 6.79 -6.75
CA GLU A 37 -9.38 7.59 -5.96
C GLU A 37 -10.71 6.87 -5.74
N PRO A 38 -11.44 7.16 -4.65
CA PRO A 38 -11.16 8.18 -3.60
C PRO A 38 -10.20 7.70 -2.51
N TYR A 39 -9.81 6.42 -2.55
CA TYR A 39 -9.06 5.77 -1.48
C TYR A 39 -7.70 6.39 -1.21
N LYS A 40 -6.99 6.87 -2.24
CA LYS A 40 -5.76 7.64 -2.05
C LYS A 40 -6.01 8.83 -1.12
N SER A 41 -7.02 9.64 -1.42
CA SER A 41 -7.34 10.85 -0.66
C SER A 41 -7.80 10.54 0.76
N GLU A 42 -8.49 9.42 0.97
CA GLU A 42 -8.94 8.98 2.29
C GLU A 42 -7.79 8.44 3.16
N ILE A 43 -6.86 7.68 2.59
CA ILE A 43 -5.83 6.94 3.35
C ILE A 43 -4.55 7.77 3.54
N LEU A 44 -4.12 8.51 2.51
CA LEU A 44 -2.86 9.25 2.50
C LEU A 44 -2.68 10.25 3.68
N PRO A 45 -3.73 10.96 4.15
CA PRO A 45 -3.61 11.86 5.30
C PRO A 45 -3.09 11.18 6.57
N PHE A 46 -3.36 9.89 6.77
CA PHE A 46 -2.95 9.12 7.94
C PHE A 46 -1.59 8.43 7.77
N TRP A 47 -1.03 8.41 6.57
CA TRP A 47 0.16 7.63 6.25
C TRP A 47 1.46 8.34 6.71
N ARG A 48 2.08 7.84 7.79
CA ARG A 48 3.26 8.43 8.45
C ARG A 48 4.24 7.34 8.91
N TYR A 49 5.53 7.61 8.81
CA TYR A 49 6.61 6.68 9.15
C TYR A 49 7.87 7.42 9.61
N LYS A 50 7.69 8.52 10.36
CA LYS A 50 8.82 9.33 10.84
C LYS A 50 9.67 8.51 11.82
N ASP A 51 8.99 7.79 12.70
CA ASP A 51 9.50 7.02 13.83
C ASP A 51 8.52 5.88 14.15
N GLU A 52 8.84 5.05 15.14
CA GLU A 52 8.00 3.93 15.57
C GLU A 52 6.60 4.37 16.02
N THR A 53 6.51 5.39 16.89
CA THR A 53 5.24 5.90 17.42
C THR A 53 4.30 6.39 16.32
N SER A 54 4.82 7.17 15.36
CA SER A 54 4.03 7.64 14.22
C SER A 54 3.64 6.51 13.28
N ALA A 55 4.51 5.50 13.10
CA ALA A 55 4.20 4.31 12.32
C ALA A 55 3.10 3.45 12.96
N MET A 56 3.10 3.30 14.29
CA MET A 56 2.04 2.58 15.01
C MET A 56 0.68 3.22 14.79
N LYS A 57 0.57 4.53 15.07
CA LYS A 57 -0.67 5.29 14.85
C LYS A 57 -1.12 5.24 13.39
N SER A 58 -0.17 5.37 12.46
CA SER A 58 -0.45 5.31 11.04
C SER A 58 -0.99 3.95 10.61
N ALA A 59 -0.30 2.87 10.96
CA ALA A 59 -0.69 1.52 10.57
C ALA A 59 -2.02 1.11 11.20
N GLU A 60 -2.27 1.48 12.47
CA GLU A 60 -3.54 1.25 13.15
C GLU A 60 -4.70 1.98 12.46
N GLN A 61 -4.54 3.27 12.15
CA GLN A 61 -5.58 4.05 11.46
C GLN A 61 -5.89 3.50 10.06
N ILE A 62 -4.87 3.09 9.32
CA ILE A 62 -5.05 2.50 7.98
C ILE A 62 -5.69 1.12 8.09
N TYR A 63 -5.37 0.35 9.14
CA TYR A 63 -6.03 -0.93 9.40
C TYR A 63 -7.51 -0.74 9.77
N GLN A 64 -7.86 0.31 10.53
CA GLN A 64 -9.25 0.66 10.79
C GLN A 64 -10.01 0.99 9.49
N LEU A 65 -9.38 1.72 8.56
CA LEU A 65 -9.96 1.95 7.23
C LEU A 65 -10.14 0.64 6.46
N PHE A 66 -9.15 -0.26 6.49
CA PHE A 66 -9.27 -1.60 5.89
C PHE A 66 -10.48 -2.38 6.42
N GLU A 67 -10.70 -2.38 7.74
CA GLU A 67 -11.88 -3.02 8.37
C GLU A 67 -13.18 -2.30 7.98
N ALA A 68 -13.18 -0.97 7.90
CA ALA A 68 -14.34 -0.20 7.48
C ALA A 68 -14.74 -0.51 6.02
N TYR A 69 -13.76 -0.61 5.11
CA TYR A 69 -14.02 -1.03 3.74
C TYR A 69 -14.53 -2.47 3.67
N ARG A 70 -13.98 -3.38 4.49
CA ARG A 70 -14.50 -4.76 4.60
C ARG A 70 -15.98 -4.78 4.98
N GLN A 71 -16.37 -4.01 5.99
CA GLN A 71 -17.77 -3.95 6.45
C GLN A 71 -18.71 -3.40 5.36
N GLN A 72 -18.19 -2.58 4.45
CA GLN A 72 -18.92 -2.01 3.32
C GLN A 72 -18.88 -2.89 2.05
N ASP A 73 -18.33 -4.09 2.14
CA ASP A 73 -18.09 -4.99 0.99
C ASP A 73 -17.15 -4.39 -0.08
N ASP A 74 -16.35 -3.39 0.27
CA ASP A 74 -15.51 -2.62 -0.64
C ASP A 74 -14.10 -3.23 -0.75
N PHE A 75 -13.92 -4.11 -1.73
CA PHE A 75 -12.62 -4.74 -1.96
C PHE A 75 -11.54 -3.76 -2.44
N VAL A 76 -11.86 -2.76 -3.27
CA VAL A 76 -10.84 -1.84 -3.80
C VAL A 76 -10.24 -1.02 -2.66
N GLY A 77 -11.08 -0.53 -1.75
CA GLY A 77 -10.64 0.13 -0.52
C GLY A 77 -9.78 -0.76 0.36
N MET A 78 -10.19 -2.02 0.58
CA MET A 78 -9.36 -2.99 1.31
C MET A 78 -7.98 -3.15 0.65
N ASP A 79 -7.93 -3.29 -0.67
CA ASP A 79 -6.66 -3.47 -1.38
C ASP A 79 -5.77 -2.23 -1.33
N MET A 80 -6.35 -1.03 -1.39
CA MET A 80 -5.62 0.22 -1.22
C MET A 80 -5.03 0.35 0.18
N ALA A 81 -5.81 0.10 1.23
CA ALA A 81 -5.32 0.14 2.61
C ALA A 81 -4.16 -0.86 2.83
N ARG A 82 -4.29 -2.08 2.31
CA ARG A 82 -3.20 -3.09 2.31
C ARG A 82 -1.95 -2.58 1.62
N LYS A 83 -2.08 -1.94 0.45
CA LYS A 83 -0.96 -1.38 -0.31
C LYS A 83 -0.31 -0.19 0.39
N PHE A 84 -1.07 0.66 1.07
CA PHE A 84 -0.52 1.76 1.89
C PHE A 84 0.29 1.23 3.07
N ILE A 85 -0.18 0.18 3.75
CA ILE A 85 0.59 -0.51 4.80
C ILE A 85 1.88 -1.12 4.23
N GLN A 86 1.81 -1.78 3.07
CA GLN A 86 3.00 -2.28 2.38
C GLN A 86 3.99 -1.16 2.03
N MET A 87 3.50 -0.04 1.48
CA MET A 87 4.30 1.14 1.16
C MET A 87 4.95 1.75 2.41
N GLY A 88 4.26 1.71 3.56
CA GLY A 88 4.81 2.06 4.87
C GLY A 88 6.06 1.25 5.20
N TYR A 89 5.98 -0.08 5.05
CA TYR A 89 7.10 -0.98 5.26
C TYR A 89 8.27 -0.70 4.29
N THR A 90 7.99 -0.66 2.99
CA THR A 90 9.06 -0.55 1.99
C THR A 90 9.76 0.80 2.03
N ARG A 91 9.02 1.91 2.22
CA ARG A 91 9.61 3.25 2.34
C ARG A 91 10.37 3.41 3.65
N ALA A 92 9.81 2.99 4.79
CA ALA A 92 10.53 3.05 6.05
C ALA A 92 11.83 2.22 6.00
N ARG A 93 11.78 1.01 5.43
CA ARG A 93 12.97 0.15 5.26
C ARG A 93 13.98 0.77 4.29
N ARG A 94 13.54 1.46 3.22
CA ARG A 94 14.43 2.17 2.31
C ARG A 94 15.17 3.30 3.03
N TYR A 95 14.48 4.08 3.85
CA TYR A 95 15.08 5.16 4.64
C TYR A 95 15.98 4.64 5.76
N ALA A 96 15.69 3.46 6.32
CA ALA A 96 16.59 2.78 7.24
C ALA A 96 17.91 2.40 6.55
N ASN A 97 17.80 1.86 5.34
CA ASN A 97 18.95 1.36 4.58
C ASN A 97 19.76 2.48 3.92
N TYR A 98 19.16 3.61 3.55
CA TYR A 98 19.83 4.67 2.80
C TYR A 98 19.43 6.04 3.33
N LYS A 99 20.42 6.87 3.68
CA LYS A 99 20.20 8.24 4.17
C LYS A 99 19.32 9.02 3.18
N GLY A 100 18.25 9.62 3.69
CA GLY A 100 17.26 10.34 2.87
C GLY A 100 16.49 9.48 1.86
N GLY A 101 16.55 8.14 1.95
CA GLY A 101 15.90 7.21 1.03
C GLY A 101 16.56 7.10 -0.36
N LYS A 102 17.72 7.74 -0.56
CA LYS A 102 18.43 7.75 -1.85
C LYS A 102 19.29 6.50 -1.99
N LYS A 103 18.79 5.48 -2.69
CA LYS A 103 19.53 4.23 -2.95
C LYS A 103 20.69 4.42 -3.93
N TYR A 104 20.50 5.25 -4.95
CA TYR A 104 21.49 5.52 -5.98
C TYR A 104 22.02 6.94 -5.83
N ALA A 105 23.32 7.12 -6.08
CA ALA A 105 23.95 8.42 -6.24
C ALA A 105 23.67 8.98 -7.65
N GLU A 106 24.11 10.22 -7.90
CA GLU A 106 23.87 10.92 -9.18
C GLU A 106 24.55 10.22 -10.37
N ASP A 107 25.67 9.54 -10.13
CA ASP A 107 26.40 8.74 -11.11
C ASP A 107 25.80 7.32 -11.34
N GLY A 108 24.70 7.00 -10.66
CA GLY A 108 24.05 5.69 -10.73
C GLY A 108 24.67 4.62 -9.82
N SER A 109 25.74 4.93 -9.10
CA SER A 109 26.35 4.01 -8.13
C SER A 109 25.45 3.80 -6.90
N LEU A 110 25.66 2.70 -6.17
CA LEU A 110 24.89 2.42 -4.94
C LEU A 110 25.45 3.23 -3.77
N ASN A 111 24.58 3.95 -3.08
CA ASN A 111 24.94 4.58 -1.81
C ASN A 111 25.22 3.51 -0.74
N THR A 112 26.08 3.86 0.22
CA THR A 112 26.40 3.00 1.37
C THR A 112 25.13 2.60 2.10
N ARG A 113 24.96 1.29 2.27
CA ARG A 113 23.83 0.73 3.02
C ARG A 113 24.07 0.89 4.52
N GLY A 114 23.19 1.60 5.18
CA GLY A 114 23.12 1.72 6.64
C GLY A 114 21.97 0.92 7.25
N ASN A 115 21.64 1.26 8.49
CA ASN A 115 20.49 0.72 9.21
C ASN A 115 20.06 1.72 10.31
N ASP A 116 19.49 2.86 9.93
CA ASP A 116 18.91 3.82 10.89
C ASP A 116 17.88 3.10 11.78
N PRO A 117 18.10 3.02 13.10
CA PRO A 117 17.28 2.22 13.99
C PRO A 117 15.86 2.78 14.13
N ILE A 118 15.67 4.10 14.03
CA ILE A 118 14.36 4.75 14.12
C ILE A 118 13.50 4.35 12.92
N LYS A 119 14.10 4.38 11.72
CA LYS A 119 13.41 3.95 10.49
C LYS A 119 13.23 2.43 10.42
N ALA A 120 14.16 1.66 10.96
CA ALA A 120 14.03 0.21 11.05
C ALA A 120 12.88 -0.21 11.99
N ALA A 121 12.71 0.48 13.12
CA ALA A 121 11.58 0.27 14.03
C ALA A 121 10.25 0.58 13.34
N ALA A 122 10.13 1.75 12.69
CA ALA A 122 8.95 2.10 11.89
C ALA A 122 8.63 1.05 10.81
N ALA A 123 9.65 0.53 10.10
CA ALA A 123 9.48 -0.53 9.12
C ALA A 123 8.93 -1.82 9.76
N THR A 124 9.43 -2.18 10.94
CA THR A 124 9.00 -3.38 11.68
C THR A 124 7.51 -3.32 12.03
N VAL A 125 7.02 -2.15 12.46
CA VAL A 125 5.59 -1.93 12.72
C VAL A 125 4.74 -2.22 11.48
N PHE A 126 5.03 -1.55 10.36
CA PHE A 126 4.28 -1.78 9.12
C PHE A 126 4.40 -3.22 8.62
N LYS A 127 5.55 -3.87 8.81
CA LYS A 127 5.76 -5.26 8.42
C LYS A 127 4.81 -6.20 9.15
N GLY A 128 4.63 -6.03 10.47
CA GLY A 128 3.69 -6.83 11.26
C GLY A 128 2.25 -6.72 10.75
N TRP A 129 1.77 -5.50 10.53
CA TRP A 129 0.43 -5.26 9.96
C TRP A 129 0.29 -5.79 8.54
N TRP A 130 1.33 -5.64 7.71
CA TRP A 130 1.31 -6.16 6.35
C TRP A 130 1.23 -7.68 6.32
N ASP A 131 1.99 -8.36 7.18
CA ASP A 131 1.98 -9.81 7.29
C ASP A 131 0.64 -10.34 7.81
N LYS A 132 0.00 -9.62 8.75
CA LYS A 132 -1.37 -9.90 9.18
C LYS A 132 -2.36 -9.86 8.02
N ILE A 133 -2.42 -8.74 7.27
CA ILE A 133 -3.37 -8.59 6.15
C ILE A 133 -3.09 -9.59 5.02
N ARG A 134 -1.82 -9.93 4.78
CA ARG A 134 -1.46 -10.92 3.75
C ARG A 134 -1.98 -12.33 4.03
N GLN A 135 -2.25 -12.65 5.29
CA GLN A 135 -2.80 -13.92 5.74
C GLN A 135 -4.32 -13.87 5.91
N ASP A 136 -4.94 -12.70 5.69
CA ASP A 136 -6.36 -12.51 5.87
C ASP A 136 -7.17 -13.26 4.80
N GLU A 137 -7.90 -14.29 5.23
CA GLU A 137 -8.60 -15.21 4.32
C GLU A 137 -9.73 -14.53 3.54
N ASP A 138 -10.44 -13.60 4.18
CA ASP A 138 -11.52 -12.83 3.56
C ASP A 138 -10.99 -11.93 2.45
N TYR A 139 -9.94 -11.15 2.73
CA TYR A 139 -9.25 -10.35 1.72
C TYR A 139 -8.73 -11.21 0.56
N LEU A 140 -8.12 -12.36 0.85
CA LEU A 140 -7.63 -13.28 -0.20
C LEU A 140 -8.78 -13.83 -1.05
N LYS A 141 -9.92 -14.15 -0.45
CA LYS A 141 -11.12 -14.59 -1.17
C LYS A 141 -11.66 -13.48 -2.08
N ARG A 142 -11.87 -12.28 -1.54
CA ARG A 142 -12.37 -11.10 -2.29
C ARG A 142 -11.44 -10.72 -3.44
N LYS A 143 -10.13 -10.76 -3.20
CA LYS A 143 -9.12 -10.55 -4.25
C LYS A 143 -9.26 -11.54 -5.40
N ARG A 144 -9.38 -12.84 -5.11
CA ARG A 144 -9.56 -13.86 -6.15
C ARG A 144 -10.87 -13.64 -6.92
N GLN A 145 -11.95 -13.28 -6.23
CA GLN A 145 -13.25 -12.99 -6.85
C GLN A 145 -13.18 -11.77 -7.78
N HIS A 146 -12.58 -10.67 -7.34
CA HIS A 146 -12.37 -9.46 -8.16
C HIS A 146 -11.55 -9.78 -9.41
N GLN A 147 -10.44 -10.50 -9.25
CA GLN A 147 -9.59 -10.91 -10.37
C GLN A 147 -10.31 -11.87 -11.33
N ALA A 148 -11.15 -12.78 -10.84
CA ALA A 148 -11.92 -13.67 -11.70
C ALA A 148 -13.02 -12.93 -12.47
N ARG A 149 -13.61 -11.88 -11.88
CA ARG A 149 -14.72 -11.13 -12.48
C ARG A 149 -14.24 -10.09 -13.50
N TRP A 150 -13.14 -9.39 -13.21
CA TRP A 150 -12.71 -8.22 -13.98
C TRP A 150 -11.23 -8.25 -14.41
N GLY A 151 -10.44 -9.13 -13.80
CA GLY A 151 -9.01 -9.27 -14.07
C GLY A 151 -8.67 -10.05 -15.32
#